data_AF-A0A3D8HJG9-F1
#
_entry.id   AF-A0A3D8HJG9-F1
#
_cell.length_a   1.000
_cell.length_b   1.000
_cell.length_c   1.000
_cell.angle_alpha   90.00
_cell.angle_beta   90.00
_cell.angle_gamma   90.00
#
_symmetry.space_group_name_H-M   'P 1'
#
loop_
_entity.id
_entity.type
_entity.pdbx_description
1 polymer ?
#
loop_
_entity_poly.entity_id
_entity_poly.type
_entity_poly.pdbx_seq_one_letter_code
_entity_poly.pdbx_strand_id
1 'polypeptide(L)'
;MFDRELAIQCLENIRKALLTIEERATVISCVNDFLCSPDGMLRLDAICMNLIALGESVKSFDKITGGKVLPQYPEIYWRGVMQIRDKIAHHYFDVDAGIVYSTIKEDIPTLLPTIEKVIQDLCEY
;
A
#
# COMPACT_ATOMS: atom_id res chain seq x y z
N MET A 1 1.54 3.75 26.22
CA MET A 1 0.89 4.68 25.28
C MET A 1 1.90 4.91 24.16
N PHE A 2 1.50 4.81 22.89
CA PHE A 2 2.41 5.08 21.77
C PHE A 2 2.36 6.56 21.38
N ASP A 3 3.34 7.01 20.59
CA ASP A 3 3.36 8.36 20.04
C ASP A 3 2.29 8.48 18.94
N ARG A 4 1.19 9.16 19.27
CA ARG A 4 0.03 9.30 18.39
C ARG A 4 0.30 10.22 17.21
N GLU A 5 1.09 11.29 17.41
CA GLU A 5 1.44 12.21 16.34
C GLU A 5 2.29 11.49 15.28
N LEU A 6 3.28 10.71 15.72
CA LEU A 6 4.06 9.87 14.82
C LEU A 6 3.21 8.78 14.13
N ALA A 7 2.26 8.18 14.85
CA ALA A 7 1.36 7.19 14.28
C ALA A 7 0.45 7.79 13.17
N ILE A 8 -0.14 8.96 13.42
CA ILE A 8 -0.96 9.68 12.43
C ILE A 8 -0.12 10.10 11.23
N GLN A 9 1.07 10.66 11.45
CA GLN A 9 1.96 11.03 10.35
C GLN A 9 2.34 9.81 9.48
N CYS A 10 2.50 8.63 10.09
CA CYS A 10 2.75 7.39 9.38
C CYS A 10 1.53 6.97 8.54
N LEU A 11 0.31 7.07 9.08
CA LEU A 11 -0.93 6.80 8.34
C LEU A 11 -1.14 7.77 7.17
N GLU A 12 -0.82 9.05 7.33
CA GLU A 12 -0.90 10.03 6.23
C GLU A 12 0.09 9.70 5.10
N ASN A 13 1.28 9.19 5.43
CA ASN A 13 2.23 8.71 4.42
C ASN A 13 1.69 7.48 3.67
N ILE A 14 1.07 6.53 4.39
CA ILE A 14 0.39 5.37 3.80
C ILE A 14 -0.73 5.83 2.87
N ARG A 15 -1.59 6.73 3.33
CA ARG A 15 -2.69 7.30 2.56
C ARG A 15 -2.21 7.99 1.28
N LYS A 16 -1.17 8.82 1.38
CA LYS A 16 -0.56 9.49 0.21
C LYS A 16 0.00 8.49 -0.79
N ALA A 17 0.64 7.41 -0.32
CA ALA A 17 1.15 6.36 -1.19
C ALA A 17 0.01 5.66 -1.95
N LEU A 18 -1.09 5.34 -1.28
CA LEU A 18 -2.28 4.73 -1.89
C LEU A 18 -2.87 5.62 -2.99
N LEU A 19 -3.12 6.90 -2.69
CA LEU A 19 -3.64 7.86 -3.67
C LEU A 19 -2.72 8.00 -4.89
N THR A 20 -1.40 8.00 -4.66
CA THR A 20 -0.41 8.08 -5.74
C THR A 20 -0.43 6.82 -6.61
N ILE A 21 -0.66 5.64 -6.02
CA ILE A 21 -0.77 4.39 -6.78
C ILE A 21 -2.05 4.40 -7.61
N GLU A 22 -3.18 4.78 -7.03
CA GLU A 22 -4.46 4.89 -7.74
C GLU A 22 -4.36 5.84 -8.92
N GLU A 23 -3.80 7.04 -8.72
CA GLU A 23 -3.59 8.03 -9.77
C GLU A 23 -2.75 7.47 -10.93
N ARG A 24 -1.61 6.83 -10.62
CA ARG A 24 -0.73 6.23 -11.63
C ARG A 24 -1.37 5.08 -12.39
N ALA A 25 -2.29 4.36 -11.74
CA ALA A 25 -3.00 3.23 -12.31
C ALA A 25 -4.27 3.61 -13.09
N THR A 26 -4.69 4.89 -13.10
CA THR A 26 -5.91 5.34 -13.81
C THR A 26 -5.93 4.97 -15.29
N VAL A 27 -4.78 4.99 -15.95
CA VAL A 27 -4.63 4.66 -17.38
C VAL A 27 -4.44 3.16 -17.62
N ILE A 28 -4.39 2.35 -16.57
CA ILE A 28 -4.15 0.91 -16.64
C ILE A 28 -5.48 0.17 -16.55
N SER A 29 -5.90 -0.38 -17.68
CA SER A 29 -7.13 -1.16 -17.81
C SER A 29 -6.86 -2.65 -17.81
N CYS A 30 -5.67 -3.10 -18.25
CA CYS A 30 -5.25 -4.50 -18.23
C CYS A 30 -3.74 -4.64 -18.02
N VAL A 31 -3.27 -5.86 -17.78
CA VAL A 31 -1.84 -6.16 -17.56
C VAL A 31 -0.97 -5.74 -18.76
N ASN A 32 -1.49 -5.86 -20.00
CA ASN A 32 -0.75 -5.47 -21.20
C ASN A 32 -0.43 -3.97 -21.26
N ASP A 33 -1.22 -3.12 -20.59
CA ASP A 33 -0.94 -1.68 -20.52
C ASP A 33 0.38 -1.39 -19.78
N PHE A 34 0.82 -2.30 -18.90
CA PHE A 34 2.15 -2.24 -18.30
C PHE A 34 3.25 -2.76 -19.24
N LEU A 35 3.00 -3.82 -19.99
CA LEU A 35 4.06 -4.59 -20.65
C LEU A 35 4.32 -4.19 -22.10
N CYS A 36 3.33 -3.61 -22.78
CA CYS A 36 3.40 -3.36 -24.22
C CYS A 36 4.04 -2.01 -24.60
N SER A 37 4.49 -1.21 -23.64
CA SER A 37 5.16 0.07 -23.93
C SER A 37 6.22 0.44 -22.90
N PRO A 38 7.24 1.23 -23.29
CA PRO A 38 8.21 1.79 -22.34
C PRO A 38 7.57 2.62 -21.21
N ASP A 39 6.53 3.42 -21.52
CA ASP A 39 5.81 4.20 -20.50
C ASP A 39 5.05 3.28 -19.52
N GLY A 40 4.44 2.21 -20.03
CA GLY A 40 3.80 1.18 -19.21
C GLY A 40 4.77 0.54 -18.23
N MET A 41 5.98 0.19 -18.68
CA MET A 41 7.01 -0.40 -17.80
C MET A 41 7.50 0.60 -16.75
N LEU A 42 7.71 1.87 -17.13
CA LEU A 42 8.07 2.93 -16.19
C LEU A 42 6.98 3.14 -15.11
N ARG A 43 5.71 3.01 -15.49
CA ARG A 43 4.59 3.07 -14.53
C ARG A 43 4.58 1.86 -13.60
N LEU A 44 4.81 0.66 -14.14
CA LEU A 44 4.92 -0.56 -13.34
C LEU A 44 6.02 -0.42 -12.29
N ASP A 45 7.23 0.01 -12.69
CA ASP A 45 8.35 0.25 -11.79
C ASP A 45 7.97 1.26 -10.69
N ALA A 46 7.36 2.38 -11.07
CA ALA A 46 6.97 3.41 -10.12
C ALA A 46 5.89 2.94 -9.12
N ILE A 47 4.92 2.14 -9.58
CA ILE A 47 3.90 1.57 -8.70
C ILE A 47 4.52 0.53 -7.77
N CYS A 48 5.44 -0.31 -8.26
CA CYS A 48 6.18 -1.26 -7.43
C CYS A 48 6.92 -0.57 -6.30
N MET A 49 7.61 0.54 -6.60
CA MET A 49 8.30 1.34 -5.58
C MET A 49 7.34 1.92 -4.54
N ASN A 50 6.16 2.40 -4.96
CA ASN A 50 5.15 2.89 -4.02
C ASN A 50 4.55 1.77 -3.16
N LEU A 51 4.34 0.58 -3.72
CA LEU A 51 3.87 -0.59 -2.97
C LEU A 51 4.90 -1.04 -1.91
N ILE A 52 6.19 -1.03 -2.27
CA ILE A 52 7.27 -1.27 -1.30
C ILE A 52 7.22 -0.25 -0.16
N ALA A 53 7.14 1.04 -0.48
CA ALA A 53 7.09 2.10 0.52
C ALA A 53 5.82 2.00 1.40
N LEU A 54 4.69 1.60 0.82
CA LEU A 54 3.44 1.33 1.51
C LEU A 54 3.63 0.22 2.57
N GLY A 55 4.18 -0.92 2.17
CA GLY A 55 4.41 -2.05 3.08
C GLY A 55 5.34 -1.71 4.25
N GLU A 56 6.43 -0.98 3.98
CA GLU A 56 7.35 -0.50 5.02
C GLU A 56 6.69 0.50 5.97
N SER A 57 5.83 1.38 5.45
CA SER A 57 5.10 2.35 6.26
C SER A 57 4.09 1.64 7.18
N VAL A 58 3.33 0.66 6.67
CA VAL A 58 2.40 -0.13 7.49
C VAL A 58 3.15 -0.90 8.58
N LYS A 59 4.30 -1.50 8.26
CA LYS A 59 5.15 -2.19 9.25
C LYS A 59 5.70 -1.24 10.31
N SER A 60 6.08 -0.04 9.91
CA SER A 60 6.53 1.01 10.84
C SER A 60 5.41 1.46 11.76
N PHE A 61 4.19 1.64 11.23
CA PHE A 61 3.00 1.96 12.01
C PHE A 61 2.67 0.87 13.04
N ASP A 62 2.71 -0.40 12.64
CA ASP A 62 2.48 -1.53 13.55
C ASP A 62 3.49 -1.54 14.71
N LYS A 63 4.77 -1.25 14.40
CA LYS A 63 5.82 -1.10 15.41
C LYS A 63 5.58 0.09 16.35
N ILE A 64 5.20 1.25 15.82
CA ILE A 64 4.91 2.46 16.61
C ILE A 64 3.76 2.17 17.59
N THR A 65 2.68 1.57 17.10
CA THR A 65 1.48 1.28 17.90
C THR A 65 1.61 0.04 18.79
N GLY A 66 2.71 -0.71 18.65
CA GLY A 66 2.97 -1.94 19.40
C GLY A 66 2.00 -3.07 19.04
N GLY A 67 1.55 -3.13 17.79
CA GLY A 67 0.65 -4.19 17.30
C GLY A 67 -0.78 -4.10 17.82
N LYS A 68 -1.21 -2.94 18.32
CA LYS A 68 -2.51 -2.79 19.00
C LYS A 68 -3.62 -2.20 18.13
N VAL A 69 -3.27 -1.44 17.09
CA VAL A 69 -4.25 -0.71 16.29
C VAL A 69 -4.74 -1.55 15.10
N LEU A 70 -3.82 -2.06 14.27
CA LEU A 70 -4.18 -2.82 13.07
C LEU A 70 -5.13 -4.01 13.32
N PRO A 71 -4.98 -4.82 14.38
CA PRO A 71 -5.91 -5.93 14.65
C PRO A 71 -7.38 -5.53 14.88
N GLN A 72 -7.66 -4.25 15.10
CA GLN A 72 -9.03 -3.72 15.26
C GLN A 72 -9.75 -3.54 13.90
N TYR A 73 -9.04 -3.68 12.80
CA TYR A 73 -9.53 -3.58 11.42
C TYR A 73 -9.29 -4.90 10.68
N PRO A 74 -10.04 -5.98 11.02
CA PRO A 74 -9.79 -7.34 10.53
C PRO A 74 -10.14 -7.55 9.06
N GLU A 75 -10.81 -6.59 8.42
CA GLU A 75 -11.13 -6.63 6.99
C GLU A 75 -9.88 -6.60 6.10
N ILE A 76 -8.75 -6.09 6.62
CA ILE A 76 -7.47 -6.05 5.91
C ILE A 76 -6.53 -7.15 6.41
N TYR A 77 -5.96 -7.91 5.48
CA TYR A 77 -4.88 -8.85 5.78
C TYR A 77 -3.53 -8.13 5.97
N TRP A 78 -3.34 -7.49 7.13
CA TRP A 78 -2.18 -6.64 7.43
C TRP A 78 -0.81 -7.30 7.24
N ARG A 79 -0.70 -8.61 7.56
CA ARG A 79 0.53 -9.36 7.34
C ARG A 79 0.90 -9.39 5.86
N GLY A 80 -0.09 -9.52 4.97
CA GLY A 80 0.12 -9.48 3.53
C GLY A 80 0.63 -8.12 3.06
N VAL A 81 0.03 -7.03 3.57
CA VAL A 81 0.44 -5.65 3.25
C VAL A 81 1.89 -5.39 3.68
N MET A 82 2.26 -5.78 4.91
CA MET A 82 3.63 -5.60 5.41
C MET A 82 4.69 -6.42 4.65
N GLN A 83 4.29 -7.53 4.04
CA GLN A 83 5.20 -8.42 3.28
C GLN A 83 5.27 -8.07 1.79
N ILE A 84 4.56 -7.03 1.33
CA ILE A 84 4.49 -6.71 -0.10
C ILE A 84 5.85 -6.35 -0.69
N ARG A 85 6.73 -5.72 0.09
CA ARG A 85 8.12 -5.48 -0.32
C ARG A 85 8.82 -6.79 -0.63
N ASP A 86 8.70 -7.79 0.23
CA ASP A 86 9.40 -9.06 0.07
C ASP A 86 8.87 -9.79 -1.17
N LYS A 87 7.55 -9.69 -1.44
CA LYS A 87 6.94 -10.21 -2.67
C LYS A 87 7.47 -9.50 -3.93
N ILE A 88 7.55 -8.18 -3.93
CA ILE A 88 7.98 -7.40 -5.11
C ILE A 88 9.50 -7.49 -5.32
N ALA A 89 10.30 -7.39 -4.25
CA ALA A 89 11.76 -7.34 -4.36
C ALA A 89 12.37 -8.69 -4.72
N HIS A 90 11.86 -9.80 -4.16
CA HIS A 90 12.36 -11.14 -4.50
C HIS A 90 12.04 -11.54 -5.93
N HIS A 91 10.91 -11.06 -6.45
CA HIS A 91 10.50 -11.32 -7.82
C HIS A 91 10.79 -10.14 -8.73
N TYR A 92 11.60 -9.14 -8.38
CA TYR A 92 11.65 -7.86 -9.13
C TYR A 92 11.91 -8.01 -10.64
N PHE A 93 12.85 -8.88 -11.04
CA PHE A 93 13.13 -9.17 -12.45
C PHE A 93 12.03 -9.97 -13.15
N ASP A 94 11.21 -10.67 -12.37
CA ASP A 94 10.06 -11.48 -12.79
C ASP A 94 8.77 -10.94 -12.16
N VAL A 95 8.68 -9.62 -11.89
CA VAL A 95 7.54 -9.07 -11.15
C VAL A 95 6.35 -9.32 -12.04
N ASP A 96 5.47 -10.17 -11.54
CA ASP A 96 4.26 -10.52 -12.26
C ASP A 96 3.39 -9.25 -12.26
N ALA A 97 3.38 -8.56 -13.40
CA ALA A 97 2.54 -7.40 -13.62
C ALA A 97 1.05 -7.73 -13.40
N GLY A 98 0.67 -9.00 -13.51
CA GLY A 98 -0.63 -9.52 -13.09
C GLY A 98 -0.87 -9.43 -11.58
N ILE A 99 0.12 -9.77 -10.75
CA ILE A 99 0.03 -9.61 -9.28
C ILE A 99 -0.05 -8.12 -8.90
N VAL A 100 0.75 -7.27 -9.55
CA VAL A 100 0.69 -5.82 -9.29
C VAL A 100 -0.68 -5.28 -9.71
N TYR A 101 -1.17 -5.67 -10.88
CA TYR A 101 -2.49 -5.28 -11.36
C TYR A 101 -3.62 -5.76 -10.44
N SER A 102 -3.59 -7.02 -9.97
CA SER A 102 -4.60 -7.54 -9.04
C SER A 102 -4.55 -6.81 -7.71
N THR A 103 -3.36 -6.54 -7.17
CA THR A 103 -3.20 -5.76 -5.92
C THR A 103 -3.86 -4.39 -6.06
N ILE A 104 -3.66 -3.71 -7.20
CA ILE A 104 -4.26 -2.40 -7.46
C ILE A 104 -5.79 -2.48 -7.56
N LYS A 105 -6.33 -3.53 -8.18
CA LYS A 105 -7.79 -3.65 -8.42
C LYS A 105 -8.55 -4.20 -7.23
N GLU A 106 -7.94 -5.07 -6.44
CA GLU A 106 -8.62 -5.87 -5.41
C GLU A 106 -8.28 -5.37 -4.00
N ASP A 107 -6.99 -5.11 -3.71
CA ASP A 107 -6.55 -4.80 -2.36
C ASP A 107 -6.61 -3.29 -2.05
N ILE A 108 -6.05 -2.45 -2.94
CA ILE A 108 -5.95 -0.99 -2.72
C ILE A 108 -7.31 -0.33 -2.44
N PRO A 109 -8.40 -0.63 -3.17
CA PRO A 109 -9.70 0.00 -2.94
C PRO A 109 -10.30 -0.30 -1.56
N THR A 110 -9.88 -1.40 -0.93
CA THR A 110 -10.30 -1.72 0.45
C THR A 110 -9.38 -1.09 1.48
N LEU A 111 -8.08 -0.98 1.17
CA LEU A 111 -7.08 -0.48 2.10
C LEU A 111 -7.21 1.03 2.36
N LEU A 112 -7.44 1.85 1.32
CA LEU A 112 -7.55 3.31 1.47
C LEU A 112 -8.64 3.74 2.46
N PRO A 113 -9.92 3.30 2.33
CA PRO A 113 -10.95 3.71 3.28
C PRO A 113 -10.69 3.20 4.70
N THR A 114 -10.08 2.02 4.87
CA THR A 114 -9.68 1.54 6.20
C THR A 114 -8.60 2.44 6.80
N ILE A 115 -7.59 2.87 6.05
CA ILE A 115 -6.57 3.80 6.54
C ILE A 115 -7.17 5.15 6.94
N GLU A 116 -8.08 5.70 6.13
CA GLU A 116 -8.78 6.95 6.47
C GLU A 116 -9.61 6.81 7.75
N LYS A 117 -10.29 5.68 7.92
CA LYS A 117 -10.99 5.35 9.16
C LYS A 117 -10.05 5.26 10.36
N VAL A 118 -8.88 4.63 10.23
CA VAL A 118 -7.88 4.54 11.31
C VAL A 118 -7.39 5.94 11.72
N ILE A 119 -7.17 6.83 10.74
CA ILE A 119 -6.78 8.23 11.02
C ILE A 119 -7.88 8.92 11.82
N GLN A 120 -9.15 8.81 11.40
CA GLN A 120 -10.29 9.40 12.09
C GLN A 120 -10.39 8.87 13.53
N ASP A 121 -10.36 7.55 13.71
CA ASP A 121 -10.46 6.89 15.02
C ASP A 121 -9.32 7.30 15.97
N LEU A 122 -8.13 7.63 15.45
CA LEU A 122 -7.02 8.13 16.28
C LEU A 122 -7.11 9.62 16.61
N CYS A 123 -7.78 10.42 15.76
CA CYS A 123 -8.00 11.86 15.96
C CYS A 123 -9.16 12.18 16.92
N GLU A 124 -10.15 11.30 17.05
CA GLU A 124 -11.34 11.50 17.89
C GLU A 124 -11.12 11.18 19.39
N TYR A 125 -9.92 10.74 19.76
CA TYR A 125 -9.50 10.43 21.15
C TYR A 125 -8.33 11.30 21.61
#